data_AF-A0A929KLS6-F1
#
_entry.id   AF-A0A929KLS6-F1
#
_cell.length_a   1.000
_cell.length_b   1.000
_cell.length_c   1.000
_cell.angle_alpha   90.00
_cell.angle_beta   90.00
_cell.angle_gamma   90.00
#
_symmetry.space_group_name_H-M   'P 1'
#
loop_
_entity.id
_entity.type
_entity.pdbx_description
1 polymer ?
#
loop_
_entity_poly.entity_id
_entity_poly.type
_entity_poly.pdbx_seq_one_letter_code
_entity_poly.pdbx_strand_id
1 'polypeptide(L)'
;MSEGLAAIRACYEAAVRRLGETARVRLEAGESAEAVARAVHAERRALAEAFKAVTPEPWRGRLLARNQALYGDPMGLGIGFLRGKGKSWEEIVEGAARPGLPPVDGCAFGGGSDDGGDIGRIP
;
A
#
# COMPACT_ATOMS: atom_id res chain seq x y z
N MET A 1 -0.22 2.01 25.74
CA MET A 1 0.75 1.44 24.77
C MET A 1 0.21 1.51 23.34
N SER A 2 -0.38 2.63 22.93
CA SER A 2 -0.97 2.85 21.59
C SER A 2 -0.24 3.94 20.79
N GLU A 3 0.46 4.86 21.48
CA GLU A 3 1.20 5.98 20.89
C GLU A 3 2.31 5.53 19.92
N GLY A 4 3.06 4.49 20.28
CA GLY A 4 4.17 4.00 19.43
C GLY A 4 3.70 3.44 18.09
N LEU A 5 2.57 2.72 18.05
CA LEU A 5 2.03 2.17 16.80
C LEU A 5 1.45 3.27 15.91
N ALA A 6 0.79 4.28 16.50
CA ALA A 6 0.28 5.43 15.78
C ALA A 6 1.42 6.27 15.16
N ALA A 7 2.52 6.48 15.91
CA ALA A 7 3.71 7.16 15.41
C ALA A 7 4.38 6.39 14.26
N ILE A 8 4.58 5.07 14.42
CA ILE A 8 5.08 4.18 13.36
C ILE A 8 4.18 4.31 12.12
N ARG A 9 2.86 4.25 12.30
CA ARG A 9 1.92 4.37 11.18
C ARG A 9 2.01 5.74 10.49
N ALA A 10 2.06 6.83 11.24
CA ALA A 10 2.19 8.18 10.67
C ALA A 10 3.49 8.34 9.86
N CYS A 11 4.61 7.81 10.34
CA CYS A 11 5.87 7.81 9.60
C CYS A 11 5.76 7.01 8.29
N TYR A 12 5.09 5.85 8.31
CA TYR A 12 4.84 5.07 7.09
C TYR A 12 4.00 5.85 6.09
N GLU A 13 2.90 6.46 6.53
CA GLU A 13 2.02 7.23 5.65
C GLU A 13 2.73 8.43 5.03
N ALA A 14 3.54 9.14 5.81
CA ALA A 14 4.37 10.22 5.30
C ALA A 14 5.38 9.73 4.26
N ALA A 15 6.04 8.58 4.51
CA ALA A 15 6.99 8.00 3.57
C ALA A 15 6.31 7.54 2.26
N VAL A 16 5.13 6.92 2.34
CA VAL A 16 4.35 6.51 1.16
C VAL A 16 3.87 7.72 0.36
N ARG A 17 3.41 8.79 1.01
CA ARG A 17 3.02 10.03 0.31
C ARG A 17 4.18 10.65 -0.45
N ARG A 18 5.41 10.58 0.08
CA ARG A 18 6.62 11.05 -0.62
C ARG A 18 6.92 10.29 -1.91
N LEU A 19 6.50 9.03 -2.03
CA LEU A 19 6.64 8.27 -3.28
C LEU A 19 5.85 8.90 -4.44
N GLY A 20 4.75 9.60 -4.16
CA GLY A 20 4.01 10.35 -5.18
C GLY A 20 4.83 11.50 -5.76
N GLU A 21 5.57 12.21 -4.91
CA GLU A 21 6.48 13.26 -5.36
C GLU A 21 7.66 12.66 -6.13
N THR A 22 8.25 11.56 -5.65
CA THR A 22 9.29 10.82 -6.39
C THR A 22 8.80 10.37 -7.76
N ALA A 23 7.57 9.85 -7.85
CA ALA A 23 6.96 9.47 -9.11
C ALA A 23 6.84 10.66 -10.06
N ARG A 24 6.31 11.78 -9.57
CA ARG A 24 6.12 13.01 -10.35
C ARG A 24 7.44 13.52 -10.91
N VAL A 25 8.47 13.63 -10.07
CA VAL A 25 9.82 14.08 -10.48
C VAL A 25 10.41 13.17 -11.56
N ARG A 26 10.27 11.85 -11.42
CA ARG A 26 10.79 10.90 -12.42
C ARG A 26 10.03 10.96 -13.74
N LEU A 27 8.70 11.12 -13.69
CA LEU A 27 7.87 11.31 -14.88
C LEU A 27 8.22 12.62 -15.60
N GLU A 28 8.42 13.72 -14.86
CA GLU A 28 8.84 15.02 -15.39
C GLU A 28 10.26 14.97 -15.98
N ALA A 29 11.13 14.10 -15.46
CA ALA A 29 12.46 13.82 -16.02
C ALA A 29 12.41 12.99 -17.33
N GLY A 30 11.22 12.56 -17.77
CA GLY A 30 11.03 11.79 -19.00
C GLY A 30 11.19 10.27 -18.84
N GLU A 31 11.21 9.75 -17.61
CA GLU A 31 11.14 8.30 -17.40
C GLU A 31 9.78 7.74 -17.85
N SER A 32 9.79 6.50 -18.37
CA SER A 32 8.55 5.83 -18.76
C SER A 32 7.70 5.48 -17.54
N ALA A 33 6.36 5.52 -17.70
CA ALA A 33 5.44 5.14 -16.63
C ALA A 33 5.71 3.74 -16.06
N GLU A 34 6.18 2.80 -16.88
CA GLU A 34 6.58 1.46 -16.45
C GLU A 34 7.81 1.49 -15.53
N ALA A 35 8.85 2.25 -15.90
CA ALA A 35 10.07 2.37 -15.10
C ALA A 35 9.75 3.03 -13.75
N VAL A 36 8.97 4.11 -13.77
CA VAL A 36 8.52 4.80 -12.55
C VAL A 36 7.65 3.88 -11.69
N ALA A 37 6.69 3.17 -12.27
CA ALA A 37 5.83 2.22 -11.56
C ALA A 37 6.65 1.14 -10.84
N ARG A 38 7.65 0.56 -11.51
CA ARG A 38 8.55 -0.43 -10.92
C ARG A 38 9.36 0.14 -9.78
N ALA A 39 9.95 1.32 -9.96
CA ALA A 39 10.76 1.97 -8.95
C ALA A 39 9.94 2.32 -7.69
N VAL A 40 8.85 3.07 -7.85
CA VAL A 40 8.05 3.54 -6.71
C VAL A 40 7.32 2.39 -6.00
N HIS A 41 6.94 1.34 -6.73
CA HIS A 41 6.34 0.16 -6.13
C HIS A 41 7.37 -0.67 -5.35
N ALA A 42 8.61 -0.80 -5.85
CA ALA A 42 9.68 -1.45 -5.11
C ALA A 42 10.02 -0.69 -3.82
N GLU A 43 10.14 0.65 -3.89
CA GLU A 43 10.36 1.50 -2.72
C GLU A 43 9.22 1.36 -1.70
N ARG A 44 7.96 1.32 -2.15
CA ARG A 44 6.81 1.07 -1.26
C ARG A 44 6.89 -0.28 -0.55
N ARG A 45 7.35 -1.34 -1.24
CA ARG A 45 7.53 -2.66 -0.61
C ARG A 45 8.63 -2.63 0.44
N ALA A 46 9.76 -1.98 0.15
CA ALA A 46 10.84 -1.80 1.12
C ALA A 46 10.37 -1.05 2.38
N LEU A 47 9.57 0.02 2.20
CA LEU A 47 8.94 0.72 3.32
C LEU A 47 8.02 -0.23 4.11
N ALA A 48 7.12 -0.95 3.45
CA ALA A 48 6.20 -1.87 4.12
C ALA A 48 6.94 -2.97 4.91
N GLU A 49 8.07 -3.46 4.40
CA GLU A 49 8.93 -4.43 5.08
C GLU A 49 9.60 -3.82 6.32
N ALA A 50 10.24 -2.66 6.18
CA ALA A 50 10.86 -1.94 7.30
C ALA A 50 9.84 -1.64 8.41
N PHE A 51 8.63 -1.22 8.04
CA PHE A 51 7.56 -0.92 9.00
C PHE A 51 7.02 -2.17 9.69
N LYS A 52 6.90 -3.31 8.99
CA LYS A 52 6.56 -4.60 9.61
C LYS A 52 7.66 -5.05 10.57
N ALA A 53 8.93 -4.85 10.23
CA ALA A 53 10.05 -5.22 11.09
C ALA A 53 10.03 -4.45 12.42
N VAL A 54 9.63 -3.17 12.44
CA VAL A 54 9.54 -2.37 13.68
C VAL A 54 8.19 -2.50 14.41
N THR A 55 7.16 -3.04 13.76
CA THR A 55 5.83 -3.23 14.38
C THR A 55 5.86 -4.39 15.38
N PRO A 56 5.54 -4.20 16.67
CA PRO A 56 5.56 -5.28 17.67
C PRO A 56 4.38 -6.26 17.53
N GLU A 57 4.55 -7.46 18.09
CA GLU A 57 3.48 -8.43 18.32
C GLU A 57 2.40 -7.86 19.27
N PRO A 58 1.13 -8.27 19.12
CA PRO A 58 0.59 -9.21 18.12
C PRO A 58 0.25 -8.54 16.77
N TRP A 59 0.45 -7.23 16.64
CA TRP A 59 0.03 -6.44 15.48
C TRP A 59 0.73 -6.86 14.19
N ARG A 60 2.03 -7.16 14.24
CA ARG A 60 2.79 -7.70 13.10
C ARG A 60 2.14 -8.97 12.55
N GLY A 61 1.81 -9.93 13.42
CA GLY A 61 1.16 -11.19 13.04
C GLY A 61 -0.21 -10.97 12.40
N ARG A 62 -1.04 -10.08 12.96
CA ARG A 62 -2.34 -9.72 12.36
C ARG A 62 -2.19 -9.12 10.97
N LEU A 63 -1.19 -8.26 10.77
CA LEU A 63 -0.96 -7.60 9.49
C LEU A 63 -0.46 -8.58 8.41
N LEU A 64 0.43 -9.51 8.78
CA LEU A 64 0.88 -10.58 7.89
C LEU A 64 -0.26 -11.53 7.51
N ALA A 65 -1.06 -11.97 8.49
CA ALA A 65 -2.20 -12.85 8.26
C ALA A 65 -3.26 -12.19 7.37
N ARG A 66 -3.55 -10.90 7.59
CA ARG A 66 -4.46 -10.12 6.72
C ARG A 66 -3.95 -10.05 5.29
N ASN A 67 -2.67 -9.73 5.08
CA ASN A 67 -2.10 -9.62 3.74
C ASN A 67 -2.15 -10.97 3.01
N GLN A 68 -1.83 -12.06 3.72
CA GLN A 68 -1.96 -13.41 3.19
C GLN A 68 -3.40 -13.72 2.76
N ALA A 69 -4.38 -13.38 3.60
CA ALA A 69 -5.79 -13.64 3.31
C ALA A 69 -6.34 -12.81 2.14
N LEU A 70 -5.94 -11.55 2.02
CA LEU A 70 -6.44 -10.65 0.98
C LEU A 70 -5.72 -10.79 -0.36
N TYR A 71 -4.40 -11.04 -0.33
CA TYR A 71 -3.57 -10.93 -1.53
C TYR A 71 -2.81 -12.21 -1.87
N GLY A 72 -2.85 -13.23 -1.00
CA GLY A 72 -2.04 -14.44 -1.15
C GLY A 72 -0.54 -14.22 -0.92
N ASP A 73 -0.10 -12.98 -0.65
CA ASP A 73 1.29 -12.60 -0.37
C ASP A 73 1.33 -11.94 1.02
N PRO A 74 2.09 -12.48 2.00
CA PRO A 74 2.20 -11.90 3.34
C PRO A 74 2.83 -10.51 3.32
N MET A 75 3.60 -10.20 2.27
CA MET A 75 4.15 -8.88 2.04
C MET A 75 3.18 -7.92 1.35
N GLY A 76 2.10 -8.42 0.75
CA GLY A 76 1.02 -7.67 0.12
C GLY A 76 1.12 -7.62 -1.40
N LEU A 77 0.37 -6.71 -2.02
CA LEU A 77 0.30 -6.59 -3.49
C LEU A 77 1.68 -6.36 -4.12
N GLY A 78 2.07 -7.26 -5.02
CA GLY A 78 3.24 -7.08 -5.89
C GLY A 78 2.85 -6.46 -7.24
N ILE A 79 3.83 -5.91 -7.96
CA ILE A 79 3.57 -5.25 -9.24
C ILE A 79 3.02 -6.21 -10.30
N GLY A 80 3.49 -7.47 -10.29
CA GLY A 80 2.98 -8.52 -11.17
C GLY A 80 1.52 -8.86 -10.90
N PHE A 81 1.08 -8.83 -9.64
CA PHE A 81 -0.32 -9.04 -9.28
C PHE A 81 -1.20 -7.88 -9.80
N LEU A 82 -0.74 -6.63 -9.67
CA LEU A 82 -1.47 -5.47 -10.19
C LEU A 82 -1.60 -5.51 -11.72
N ARG A 83 -0.53 -5.90 -12.42
CA ARG A 83 -0.55 -6.10 -13.87
C ARG A 83 -1.45 -7.27 -14.28
N GLY A 84 -1.43 -8.38 -13.54
CA GLY A 84 -2.32 -9.52 -13.78
C GLY A 84 -3.80 -9.19 -13.55
N LYS A 85 -4.11 -8.21 -12.69
CA LYS A 85 -5.46 -7.65 -12.51
C LYS A 85 -5.84 -6.59 -13.57
N GLY A 86 -4.96 -6.30 -14.52
CA GLY A 86 -5.22 -5.37 -15.62
C GLY A 86 -4.91 -3.89 -15.34
N LYS A 87 -4.27 -3.55 -14.21
CA LYS A 87 -3.93 -2.15 -13.91
C LYS A 87 -2.86 -1.61 -14.85
N SER A 88 -3.06 -0.38 -15.29
CA SER A 88 -2.10 0.40 -16.08
C SER A 88 -0.89 0.81 -15.24
N TRP A 89 0.21 1.17 -15.89
CA TRP A 89 1.42 1.58 -15.17
C TRP A 89 1.18 2.88 -14.39
N GLU A 90 0.44 3.82 -14.96
CA GLU A 90 0.02 5.07 -14.32
C GLU A 90 -0.85 4.81 -13.09
N GLU A 91 -1.78 3.87 -13.16
CA GLU A 91 -2.61 3.47 -12.01
C GLU A 91 -1.78 2.82 -10.89
N ILE A 92 -0.71 2.11 -11.25
CA ILE A 92 0.23 1.53 -10.29
C ILE A 92 1.06 2.62 -9.62
N VAL A 93 1.51 3.63 -10.38
CA VAL A 93 2.20 4.81 -9.85
C VAL A 93 1.32 5.55 -8.86
N GLU A 94 0.09 5.88 -9.27
CA GLU A 94 -0.91 6.56 -8.43
C GLU A 94 -1.24 5.74 -7.17
N GLY A 95 -1.42 4.43 -7.34
CA GLY A 95 -1.71 3.52 -6.23
C GLY A 95 -0.54 3.35 -5.26
N ALA A 96 0.71 3.46 -5.73
CA ALA A 96 1.88 3.33 -4.87
C ALA A 96 2.00 4.48 -3.87
N ALA A 97 1.55 5.69 -4.24
CA ALA A 97 1.57 6.88 -3.41
C ALA A 97 0.44 6.95 -2.36
N ARG A 98 -0.54 6.03 -2.41
CA ARG A 98 -1.67 6.00 -1.47
C ARG A 98 -1.41 5.01 -0.33
N PRO A 99 -1.32 5.48 0.94
CA PRO A 99 -1.30 4.57 2.08
C PRO A 99 -2.66 3.87 2.21
N GLY A 100 -2.66 2.53 2.26
CA GLY A 100 -3.90 1.76 2.43
C GLY A 100 -4.49 1.89 3.84
N LEU A 101 -5.79 1.66 4.01
CA LEU A 101 -6.48 1.82 5.30
C LEU A 101 -5.84 0.98 6.44
N PRO A 102 -5.71 1.53 7.65
CA PRO A 102 -5.24 0.78 8.81
C PRO A 102 -6.20 -0.40 9.08
N PRO A 103 -5.70 -1.52 9.65
CA PRO A 103 -6.60 -2.51 10.24
C PRO A 103 -7.34 -1.83 11.39
N VAL A 104 -8.60 -1.48 11.17
CA VAL A 104 -9.48 -1.03 12.26
C VAL A 104 -9.81 -2.27 13.09
N ASP A 105 -9.34 -2.31 14.34
CA ASP A 105 -9.84 -3.28 15.31
C ASP A 105 -11.28 -2.87 15.65
N GLY A 106 -12.23 -3.39 14.90
CA GLY A 106 -13.65 -3.15 15.09
C GLY A 106 -14.45 -3.97 14.10
N CYS A 107 -15.16 -4.97 14.61
CA CYS A 107 -16.16 -5.72 13.86
C CYS A 107 -17.08 -4.77 13.05
N ALA A 108 -17.13 -4.99 11.74
CA ALA A 108 -18.33 -4.73 10.93
C ALA A 108 -18.22 -5.56 9.65
N PHE A 109 -18.70 -6.79 9.77
CA PHE A 109 -19.23 -7.56 8.66
C PHE A 109 -20.58 -6.92 8.29
N GLY A 110 -20.75 -6.45 7.05
CA GLY A 110 -22.07 -6.15 6.47
C GLY A 110 -22.30 -4.71 5.97
N GLY A 111 -22.92 -4.63 4.79
CA GLY A 111 -23.67 -3.46 4.32
C GLY A 111 -22.98 -2.64 3.24
N GLY A 112 -23.26 -2.97 1.96
CA GLY A 112 -22.90 -2.11 0.85
C GLY A 112 -23.70 -0.82 0.81
N SER A 113 -23.16 0.17 0.10
CA SER A 113 -23.91 1.13 -0.70
C SER A 113 -23.03 1.60 -1.85
N ASP A 114 -23.56 1.44 -3.05
CA ASP A 114 -23.11 1.92 -4.33
C ASP A 114 -23.04 3.46 -4.34
N ASP A 115 -21.84 4.04 -4.36
CA ASP A 115 -21.60 5.42 -4.79
C ASP A 115 -20.20 5.48 -5.45
N GLY A 116 -20.19 5.91 -6.72
CA GLY A 116 -19.03 5.86 -7.60
C GLY A 116 -17.78 6.55 -7.05
N GLY A 117 -16.70 5.78 -6.93
CA GLY A 117 -15.38 6.27 -6.52
C GLY A 117 -14.49 5.15 -5.98
N ASP A 118 -14.53 3.97 -6.62
CA ASP A 118 -14.04 2.72 -6.03
C ASP A 118 -12.58 2.42 -6.43
N ILE A 119 -11.64 2.87 -5.62
CA ILE A 119 -10.32 2.22 -5.48
C ILE A 119 -10.08 1.70 -4.06
N GLY A 120 -11.18 1.49 -3.31
CA GLY A 120 -11.18 0.74 -2.05
C GLY A 120 -11.32 -0.77 -2.24
N ARG A 121 -11.72 -1.22 -3.45
CA ARG A 121 -11.81 -2.63 -3.81
C ARG A 121 -10.63 -3.03 -4.71
N ILE A 122 -9.61 -3.62 -4.09
CA ILE A 122 -8.77 -4.57 -4.84
C ILE A 122 -9.44 -5.93 -4.57
N PRO A 123 -9.95 -6.60 -5.61
CA PRO A 123 -10.74 -7.83 -5.45
C PRO A 123 -9.96 -8.91 -4.72
#